data_AF-A0A821WS33-F1
#
_entry.id   AF-A0A821WS33-F1
#
_cell.length_a   1.000
_cell.length_b   1.000
_cell.length_c   1.000
_cell.angle_alpha   90.00
_cell.angle_beta   90.00
_cell.angle_gamma   90.00
#
_symmetry.space_group_name_H-M   'P 1'
#
loop_
_entity.id
_entity.type
_entity.pdbx_description
1 polymer ?
#
loop_
_entity_poly.entity_id
_entity_poly.type
_entity_poly.pdbx_seq_one_letter_code
_entity_poly.pdbx_strand_id
1 'polypeptide(L)'
;SIDWTQISLFYCKFRYFIFQTCALLSFTCICLATIDQYFATCFRPYWQQFCNIKLSHRIIIVFMFFWMIHGIPYLIFYNHVKLPNSEMLFCTSTNEIFLQYHTYIFLLTLTGILPVFITGIFGFLAYYNVRHIAYRTVPLVRRELDKQMTVMVLVQVVLKFFTIVPFIIVNTLAFNTSITQDPIIVARIQLAGSVVVCLYYAFFAVMNKSIE
;
A
#
# COMPACT_ATOMS: atom_id res chain seq x y z
N SER A 1 -27.83 -2.88 -3.86
CA SER A 1 -27.17 -2.54 -2.58
C SER A 1 -27.25 -1.03 -2.40
N ILE A 2 -27.54 -0.56 -1.18
CA ILE A 2 -27.59 0.89 -0.89
C ILE A 2 -26.14 1.38 -0.80
N ASP A 3 -25.73 2.27 -1.71
CA ASP A 3 -24.40 2.88 -1.65
C ASP A 3 -24.42 4.10 -0.72
N TRP A 4 -24.00 3.89 0.53
CA TRP A 4 -23.91 4.94 1.56
C TRP A 4 -22.96 6.08 1.17
N THR A 5 -22.02 5.86 0.23
CA THR A 5 -21.15 6.93 -0.27
C THR A 5 -21.90 7.93 -1.12
N GLN A 6 -23.07 7.58 -1.67
CA GLN A 6 -23.91 8.48 -2.46
C GLN A 6 -24.92 9.23 -1.59
N ILE A 7 -25.17 8.75 -0.37
CA ILE A 7 -26.19 9.29 0.55
C ILE A 7 -25.58 10.24 1.58
N SER A 8 -24.39 9.93 2.12
CA SER A 8 -23.76 10.71 3.18
C SER A 8 -22.40 11.26 2.77
N LEU A 9 -22.29 12.60 2.75
CA LEU A 9 -21.03 13.31 2.51
C LEU A 9 -19.98 12.95 3.58
N PHE A 10 -20.42 12.80 4.83
CA PHE A 10 -19.55 12.37 5.92
C PHE A 10 -18.97 10.97 5.65
N TYR A 11 -19.81 10.01 5.25
CA TYR A 11 -19.35 8.65 4.94
C TYR A 11 -18.42 8.62 3.73
N CYS A 12 -18.72 9.40 2.69
CA CYS A 12 -17.87 9.61 1.52
C CYS A 12 -16.45 10.02 1.94
N LYS A 13 -16.31 11.12 2.70
CA LYS A 13 -15.01 11.63 3.18
C LYS A 13 -14.30 10.65 4.12
N PHE A 14 -15.04 10.13 5.10
CA PHE A 14 -14.49 9.29 6.15
C PHE A 14 -13.98 7.93 5.63
N ARG A 15 -14.65 7.36 4.62
CA ARG A 15 -14.22 6.12 3.95
C ARG A 15 -12.82 6.27 3.36
N TYR A 16 -12.56 7.34 2.61
CA TYR A 16 -11.25 7.56 2.01
C TYR A 16 -10.16 7.85 3.06
N PHE A 17 -10.49 8.63 4.09
CA PHE A 17 -9.62 8.89 5.23
C PHE A 17 -9.17 7.60 5.93
N ILE A 18 -10.12 6.72 6.29
CA ILE A 18 -9.82 5.43 6.91
C ILE A 18 -9.01 4.56 5.97
N PHE A 19 -9.46 4.41 4.72
CA PHE A 19 -8.81 3.52 3.77
C PHE A 19 -7.33 3.87 3.58
N GLN A 20 -7.05 5.15 3.37
CA GLN A 20 -5.69 5.64 3.19
C GLN A 20 -4.86 5.47 4.47
N THR A 21 -5.40 5.81 5.64
CA THR A 21 -4.69 5.66 6.92
C THR A 21 -4.35 4.19 7.20
N CYS A 22 -5.31 3.29 7.03
CA CYS A 22 -5.13 1.85 7.21
C CYS A 22 -4.11 1.30 6.21
N ALA A 23 -4.20 1.67 4.93
CA ALA A 23 -3.27 1.20 3.90
C ALA A 23 -1.82 1.61 4.22
N LEU A 24 -1.58 2.88 4.56
CA LEU A 24 -0.22 3.37 4.88
C LEU A 24 0.31 2.73 6.16
N LEU A 25 -0.54 2.54 7.17
CA LEU A 25 -0.15 1.86 8.39
C LEU A 25 0.25 0.40 8.11
N SER A 26 -0.54 -0.33 7.33
CA SER A 26 -0.21 -1.70 6.91
C SER A 26 1.12 -1.76 6.15
N PHE A 27 1.36 -0.87 5.18
CA PHE A 27 2.66 -0.84 4.48
C PHE A 27 3.82 -0.50 5.41
N THR A 28 3.63 0.45 6.32
CA THR A 28 4.63 0.81 7.33
C THR A 28 4.94 -0.38 8.23
N CYS A 29 3.93 -1.11 8.70
CA CYS A 29 4.11 -2.31 9.52
C CYS A 29 4.91 -3.38 8.77
N ILE A 30 4.63 -3.61 7.48
CA ILE A 30 5.40 -4.57 6.67
C ILE A 30 6.86 -4.12 6.55
N CYS A 31 7.11 -2.84 6.25
CA CYS A 31 8.46 -2.28 6.20
C CYS A 31 9.21 -2.47 7.52
N LEU A 32 8.58 -2.08 8.64
CA LEU A 32 9.16 -2.21 9.97
C LEU A 32 9.41 -3.68 10.34
N ALA A 33 8.51 -4.60 9.98
CA ALA A 33 8.70 -6.02 10.19
C ALA A 33 9.91 -6.56 9.42
N THR A 34 10.11 -6.15 8.16
CA THR A 34 11.30 -6.56 7.39
C THR A 34 12.60 -5.99 7.95
N ILE A 35 12.57 -4.75 8.46
CA ILE A 35 13.72 -4.12 9.11
C ILE A 35 14.05 -4.83 10.43
N ASP A 36 13.02 -5.11 11.24
CA ASP A 36 13.17 -5.87 12.48
C ASP A 36 13.75 -7.26 12.22
N GLN A 37 13.26 -7.95 11.18
CA GLN A 37 13.79 -9.23 10.75
C GLN A 37 15.27 -9.15 10.33
N TYR A 38 15.67 -8.09 9.62
CA TYR A 38 17.07 -7.86 9.28
C TYR A 38 17.94 -7.65 10.54
N PHE A 39 17.48 -6.85 11.50
CA PHE A 39 18.23 -6.63 12.75
C PHE A 39 18.31 -7.88 13.62
N ALA A 40 17.23 -8.67 13.69
CA ALA A 40 17.22 -9.94 14.41
C ALA A 40 18.19 -10.96 13.82
N THR A 41 18.36 -10.92 12.50
CA THR A 41 19.27 -11.81 11.76
C THR A 41 20.69 -11.25 11.61
N CYS A 42 20.99 -10.06 12.15
CA CYS A 42 22.35 -9.53 12.15
C CYS A 42 23.26 -10.29 13.12
N PHE A 43 24.53 -10.50 12.75
CA PHE A 43 25.54 -11.14 13.62
C PHE A 43 25.91 -10.33 14.86
N ARG A 44 25.77 -9.01 14.80
CA ARG A 44 26.22 -8.09 15.85
C ARG A 44 25.11 -7.89 16.89
N PRO A 45 25.31 -8.24 18.18
CA PRO A 45 24.28 -8.16 19.21
C PRO A 45 23.79 -6.73 19.47
N TYR A 46 24.61 -5.71 19.18
CA TYR A 46 24.20 -4.30 19.23
C TYR A 46 22.98 -4.01 18.34
N TRP A 47 22.92 -4.61 17.14
CA TRP A 47 21.80 -4.41 16.23
C TRP A 47 20.55 -5.17 16.65
N GLN A 48 20.73 -6.35 17.27
CA GLN A 48 19.62 -7.15 17.82
C GLN A 48 18.90 -6.44 18.99
N GLN A 49 19.55 -5.50 19.69
CA GLN A 49 18.91 -4.73 20.76
C GLN A 49 17.79 -3.82 20.25
N PHE A 50 17.80 -3.46 18.96
CA PHE A 50 16.72 -2.70 18.34
C PHE A 50 15.45 -3.55 18.12
N CYS A 51 15.57 -4.88 18.14
CA CYS A 51 14.44 -5.81 18.08
C CYS A 51 13.75 -5.93 19.43
N ASN A 52 13.16 -4.82 19.89
CA ASN A 52 12.44 -4.75 21.15
C ASN A 52 10.96 -4.47 20.88
N ILE A 53 10.09 -5.32 21.45
CA ILE A 53 8.64 -5.17 21.33
C ILE A 53 8.14 -3.82 21.86
N LYS A 54 8.75 -3.27 22.91
CA LYS A 54 8.38 -1.95 23.46
C LYS A 54 8.74 -0.82 22.50
N LEU A 55 9.88 -0.94 21.81
CA LEU A 55 10.29 0.03 20.80
C LEU A 55 9.36 -0.04 19.59
N SER A 56 9.03 -1.25 19.13
CA SER A 56 8.10 -1.48 18.03
C SER A 56 6.74 -0.83 18.27
N HIS A 57 6.15 -1.00 19.47
CA HIS A 57 4.89 -0.34 19.84
C HIS A 57 5.00 1.18 19.80
N ARG A 58 6.07 1.77 20.34
CA ARG A 58 6.28 3.22 20.31
C ARG A 58 6.38 3.75 18.88
N ILE A 59 7.11 3.06 18.01
CA ILE A 59 7.28 3.44 16.61
C ILE A 59 5.94 3.37 15.87
N ILE A 60 5.17 2.28 16.04
CA ILE A 60 3.85 2.12 15.39
C ILE A 60 2.89 3.23 15.83
N ILE A 61 2.87 3.58 17.13
CA ILE A 61 2.02 4.67 17.64
C ILE A 61 2.39 6.01 16.99
N VAL A 62 3.69 6.32 16.87
CA VAL A 62 4.16 7.55 16.20
C VAL A 62 3.71 7.57 14.74
N PHE A 63 3.86 6.47 14.00
CA PHE A 63 3.41 6.38 12.62
C PHE A 63 1.88 6.47 12.49
N MET A 64 1.13 5.92 13.45
CA MET A 64 -0.33 6.03 13.46
C MET A 64 -0.77 7.49 13.51
N PHE A 65 -0.20 8.29 14.41
CA PHE A 65 -0.50 9.73 14.48
C PHE A 65 -0.05 10.47 13.21
N PHE A 66 1.14 10.15 12.70
CA PHE A 66 1.64 10.73 11.46
C PHE A 66 0.70 10.48 10.27
N TRP A 67 0.22 9.24 10.11
CA TRP A 67 -0.70 8.88 9.02
C TRP A 67 -2.10 9.45 9.19
N MET A 68 -2.60 9.59 10.42
CA MET A 68 -3.86 10.31 10.69
C MET A 68 -3.77 11.78 10.28
N ILE A 69 -2.66 12.46 10.59
CA ILE A 69 -2.45 13.86 10.18
C ILE A 69 -2.35 13.95 8.65
N HIS A 70 -1.61 13.04 8.02
CA HIS A 70 -1.50 12.95 6.57
C HIS A 70 -2.85 12.68 5.89
N GLY A 71 -3.82 12.08 6.58
CA GLY A 71 -5.15 11.82 6.03
C GLY A 71 -6.12 12.99 6.05
N ILE A 72 -5.84 14.05 6.81
CA ILE A 72 -6.73 15.23 6.92
C ILE A 72 -7.12 15.82 5.55
N PRO A 73 -6.23 15.95 4.56
CA PRO A 73 -6.60 16.45 3.22
C PRO A 73 -7.75 15.68 2.56
N TYR A 74 -7.89 14.38 2.80
CA TYR A 74 -8.98 13.58 2.26
C TYR A 74 -10.34 13.99 2.83
N LEU A 75 -10.39 14.46 4.09
CA LEU A 75 -11.62 14.99 4.70
C LEU A 75 -12.01 16.37 4.14
N ILE A 76 -11.05 17.12 3.60
CA ILE A 76 -11.25 18.48 3.09
C ILE A 76 -11.63 18.44 1.61
N PHE A 77 -10.87 17.72 0.79
CA PHE A 77 -10.93 17.84 -0.67
C PHE A 77 -11.88 16.86 -1.37
N TYR A 78 -12.33 15.79 -0.72
CA TYR A 78 -13.36 14.90 -1.29
C TYR A 78 -14.75 15.48 -1.10
N ASN A 79 -15.56 15.53 -2.15
CA ASN A 79 -16.95 15.98 -2.06
C ASN A 79 -17.86 15.12 -2.96
N HIS A 80 -19.16 15.35 -2.84
CA HIS A 80 -20.13 14.80 -3.79
C HIS A 80 -20.16 15.63 -5.06
N VAL A 81 -19.93 14.97 -6.19
CA VAL A 81 -20.01 15.54 -7.52
C VAL A 81 -21.17 14.86 -8.26
N LYS A 82 -22.02 15.65 -8.92
CA LYS A 82 -23.10 15.15 -9.77
C LYS A 82 -22.54 14.79 -11.14
N LEU A 83 -22.91 13.62 -11.65
CA LEU A 83 -22.54 13.24 -13.01
C LEU A 83 -23.40 14.02 -14.01
N PRO A 84 -22.84 14.59 -15.08
CA PRO A 84 -23.64 15.18 -16.15
C PRO A 84 -24.57 14.10 -16.72
N ASN A 85 -25.87 14.40 -16.74
CA ASN A 85 -26.96 13.53 -17.24
C ASN A 85 -27.43 12.39 -16.32
N SER A 86 -27.07 12.40 -15.02
CA SER A 86 -27.66 11.48 -14.04
C SER A 86 -27.85 12.17 -12.68
N GLU A 87 -28.89 11.79 -11.94
CA GLU A 87 -29.05 12.19 -10.53
C GLU A 87 -28.08 11.47 -9.57
N MET A 88 -27.24 10.57 -10.10
CA MET A 88 -26.24 9.85 -9.31
C MET A 88 -25.12 10.78 -8.81
N LEU A 89 -24.89 10.74 -7.50
CA LEU A 89 -23.79 11.42 -6.80
C LEU A 89 -22.57 10.49 -6.74
N PHE A 90 -21.40 11.02 -7.08
CA PHE A 90 -20.12 10.32 -6.94
C PHE A 90 -19.24 11.04 -5.93
N CYS A 91 -18.54 10.26 -5.11
CA CYS A 91 -17.58 10.79 -4.13
C CYS A 91 -16.20 10.89 -4.78
N THR A 92 -15.80 12.09 -5.17
CA THR A 92 -14.50 12.36 -5.80
C THR A 92 -13.98 13.74 -5.40
N SER A 93 -12.72 14.03 -5.70
CA SER A 93 -12.16 15.37 -5.53
C SER A 93 -12.19 16.12 -6.86
N THR A 94 -12.66 17.36 -6.83
CA THR A 94 -12.60 18.28 -7.97
C THR A 94 -11.29 19.08 -8.02
N ASN A 95 -10.44 18.95 -7.00
CA ASN A 95 -9.18 19.68 -6.92
C ASN A 95 -8.09 18.90 -7.67
N GLU A 96 -7.67 19.44 -8.82
CA GLU A 96 -6.65 18.82 -9.68
C GLU A 96 -5.30 18.64 -8.97
N ILE A 97 -4.89 19.60 -8.15
CA ILE A 97 -3.62 19.55 -7.40
C ILE A 97 -3.65 18.38 -6.41
N PHE A 98 -4.78 18.22 -5.70
CA PHE A 98 -4.94 17.12 -4.76
C PHE A 98 -5.02 15.76 -5.48
N LEU A 99 -5.62 15.71 -6.66
CA LEU A 99 -5.69 14.50 -7.48
C LEU A 99 -4.32 14.06 -8.00
N GLN A 100 -3.49 15.02 -8.42
CA GLN A 100 -2.09 14.77 -8.78
C GLN A 100 -1.29 14.30 -7.56
N TYR A 101 -1.45 14.95 -6.41
CA TYR A 101 -0.84 14.51 -5.15
C TYR A 101 -1.24 13.07 -4.78
N HIS A 102 -2.52 12.73 -4.86
CA HIS A 102 -3.02 11.39 -4.60
C HIS A 102 -2.38 10.37 -5.56
N THR A 103 -2.27 10.70 -6.84
CA THR A 103 -1.75 9.78 -7.86
C THR A 103 -0.24 9.58 -7.74
N TYR A 104 0.54 10.66 -7.67
CA TYR A 104 2.00 10.58 -7.71
C TYR A 104 2.63 10.36 -6.33
N ILE A 105 2.12 10.99 -5.28
CA ILE A 105 2.70 10.86 -3.94
C ILE A 105 2.10 9.66 -3.22
N PHE A 106 0.78 9.62 -3.09
CA PHE A 106 0.16 8.53 -2.33
C PHE A 106 0.25 7.19 -3.06
N LEU A 107 -0.33 7.07 -4.26
CA LEU A 107 -0.36 5.78 -4.99
C LEU A 107 1.04 5.34 -5.42
N LEU A 108 1.74 6.14 -6.22
CA LEU A 108 3.04 5.75 -6.76
C LEU A 108 4.14 5.65 -5.70
N THR A 109 4.30 6.68 -4.87
CA THR A 109 5.46 6.76 -3.97
C THR A 109 5.23 6.01 -2.67
N LEU A 110 4.19 6.37 -1.90
CA LEU A 110 3.98 5.85 -0.55
C LEU A 110 3.43 4.42 -0.52
N THR A 111 2.60 4.01 -1.48
CA THR A 111 2.07 2.64 -1.53
C THR A 111 2.84 1.71 -2.47
N GLY A 112 3.54 2.27 -3.46
CA GLY A 112 4.30 1.53 -4.45
C GLY A 112 5.80 1.48 -4.17
N ILE A 113 6.53 2.52 -4.62
CA ILE A 113 7.99 2.53 -4.66
C ILE A 113 8.61 2.37 -3.28
N LEU A 114 8.17 3.17 -2.29
CA LEU A 114 8.82 3.22 -0.99
C LEU A 114 8.71 1.89 -0.22
N PRO A 115 7.51 1.26 -0.09
CA PRO A 115 7.42 -0.02 0.59
C PRO A 115 8.16 -1.13 -0.16
N VAL A 116 8.09 -1.17 -1.49
CA VAL A 116 8.78 -2.17 -2.32
C VAL A 116 10.30 -2.06 -2.16
N PHE A 117 10.83 -0.85 -2.17
CA PHE A 117 12.27 -0.63 -2.04
C PHE A 117 12.78 -1.03 -0.65
N ILE A 118 12.10 -0.60 0.42
CA ILE A 118 12.48 -0.94 1.80
C ILE A 118 12.38 -2.44 2.02
N THR A 119 11.23 -3.05 1.73
CA THR A 119 11.01 -4.49 1.96
C THR A 119 11.90 -5.34 1.06
N GLY A 120 12.19 -4.91 -0.16
CA GLY A 120 13.11 -5.58 -1.08
C GLY A 120 14.55 -5.59 -0.55
N ILE A 121 15.06 -4.43 -0.12
CA ILE A 121 16.44 -4.33 0.39
C ILE A 121 16.59 -5.09 1.72
N PHE A 122 15.76 -4.75 2.71
CA PHE A 122 15.89 -5.36 4.04
C PHE A 122 15.48 -6.83 4.03
N GLY A 123 14.49 -7.22 3.23
CA GLY A 123 14.12 -8.62 3.03
C GLY A 123 15.23 -9.43 2.36
N PHE A 124 15.90 -8.88 1.34
CA PHE A 124 17.05 -9.53 0.70
C PHE A 124 18.23 -9.67 1.68
N LEU A 125 18.55 -8.61 2.43
CA LEU A 125 19.62 -8.64 3.43
C LEU A 125 19.31 -9.64 4.56
N ALA A 126 18.07 -9.69 5.05
CA ALA A 126 17.63 -10.67 6.03
C ALA A 126 17.76 -12.10 5.48
N TYR A 127 17.32 -12.34 4.24
CA TYR A 127 17.45 -13.64 3.57
C TYR A 127 18.91 -14.08 3.43
N TYR A 128 19.78 -13.16 3.01
CA TYR A 128 21.23 -13.40 2.92
C TYR A 128 21.79 -13.78 4.28
N ASN A 129 21.50 -13.01 5.33
CA ASN A 129 21.95 -13.29 6.69
C ASN A 129 21.48 -14.67 7.18
N VAL A 130 20.21 -15.04 6.98
CA VAL A 130 19.65 -16.34 7.39
C VAL A 130 20.29 -17.52 6.66
N ARG A 131 20.65 -17.34 5.37
CA ARG A 131 21.38 -18.34 4.59
C ARG A 131 22.80 -18.54 5.13
N HIS A 132 23.47 -17.46 5.54
CA HIS A 132 24.84 -17.49 6.05
C HIS A 132 24.97 -17.81 7.56
N ILE A 133 23.89 -17.66 8.35
CA ILE A 133 23.85 -17.97 9.80
C ILE A 133 23.72 -19.46 10.13
N ALA A 134 23.78 -20.34 9.13
CA ALA A 134 23.51 -21.78 9.26
C ALA A 134 24.30 -22.57 10.34
N TYR A 135 25.24 -21.96 11.06
CA TYR A 135 26.09 -22.60 12.06
C TYR A 135 25.82 -22.29 13.55
N ARG A 136 24.93 -21.37 13.98
CA ARG A 136 24.71 -21.16 15.45
C ARG A 136 23.36 -20.57 15.91
N THR A 137 22.87 -21.14 17.03
CA THR A 137 22.04 -20.55 18.12
C THR A 137 20.62 -20.01 17.87
N VAL A 138 19.97 -20.26 16.73
CA VAL A 138 18.53 -19.99 16.59
C VAL A 138 17.75 -21.31 16.59
N PRO A 139 16.74 -21.50 17.46
CA PRO A 139 15.93 -22.71 17.47
C PRO A 139 15.31 -22.94 16.09
N LEU A 140 15.37 -24.19 15.61
CA LEU A 140 14.98 -24.59 14.25
C LEU A 140 13.56 -24.11 13.87
N VAL A 141 12.63 -24.11 14.84
CA VAL A 141 11.24 -23.66 14.66
C VAL A 141 11.17 -22.16 14.32
N ARG A 142 11.92 -21.32 15.05
CA ARG A 142 11.92 -19.87 14.82
C ARG A 142 12.54 -19.52 13.47
N ARG A 143 13.56 -20.27 13.06
CA ARG A 143 14.21 -20.11 11.75
C ARG A 143 13.26 -20.38 10.59
N GLU A 144 12.45 -21.44 10.68
CA GLU A 144 11.52 -21.77 9.59
C GLU A 144 10.37 -20.75 9.51
N LEU A 145 9.87 -20.26 10.66
CA LEU A 145 8.91 -19.15 10.72
C LEU A 145 9.46 -17.86 10.09
N ASP A 146 10.69 -17.47 10.42
CA ASP A 146 11.34 -16.29 9.84
C ASP A 146 11.51 -16.46 8.32
N LYS A 147 11.95 -17.64 7.87
CA LYS A 147 12.10 -17.95 6.45
C LYS A 147 10.76 -17.91 5.70
N GLN A 148 9.70 -18.47 6.27
CA GLN A 148 8.35 -18.40 5.71
C GLN A 148 7.87 -16.96 5.57
N MET A 149 8.07 -16.15 6.62
CA MET A 149 7.73 -14.73 6.60
C MET A 149 8.51 -13.96 5.53
N THR A 150 9.83 -14.19 5.39
CA THR A 150 10.63 -13.53 4.36
C THR A 150 10.20 -13.93 2.95
N VAL A 151 9.93 -15.23 2.71
CA VAL A 151 9.46 -15.72 1.41
C VAL A 151 8.10 -15.13 1.07
N MET A 152 7.17 -15.07 2.03
CA MET A 152 5.86 -14.44 1.87
C MET A 152 6.02 -12.97 1.47
N VAL A 153 6.85 -12.19 2.17
CA VAL A 153 7.08 -10.79 1.85
C VAL A 153 7.69 -10.63 0.45
N LEU A 154 8.66 -11.46 0.08
CA LEU A 154 9.31 -11.38 -1.23
C LEU A 154 8.32 -11.67 -2.36
N VAL A 155 7.44 -12.67 -2.20
CA VAL A 155 6.35 -12.95 -3.14
C VAL A 155 5.38 -11.77 -3.22
N GLN A 156 5.01 -11.17 -2.08
CA GLN A 156 4.16 -9.98 -2.06
C GLN A 156 4.79 -8.79 -2.79
N VAL A 157 6.10 -8.59 -2.68
CA VAL A 157 6.81 -7.52 -3.38
C VAL A 157 6.77 -7.72 -4.90
N VAL A 158 7.06 -8.94 -5.36
CA VAL A 158 7.02 -9.29 -6.79
C VAL A 158 5.61 -9.09 -7.35
N LEU A 159 4.58 -9.61 -6.67
CA LEU A 159 3.19 -9.46 -7.09
C LEU A 159 2.72 -8.00 -7.07
N LYS A 160 3.10 -7.22 -6.04
CA LYS A 160 2.81 -5.78 -5.99
C LYS A 160 3.43 -5.04 -7.16
N PHE A 161 4.66 -5.34 -7.52
CA PHE A 161 5.33 -4.71 -8.66
C PHE A 161 4.51 -4.92 -9.96
N PHE A 162 4.13 -6.17 -10.24
CA PHE A 162 3.32 -6.49 -11.43
C PHE A 162 1.91 -5.90 -11.42
N THR A 163 1.36 -5.59 -10.24
CA THR A 163 -0.02 -5.09 -10.11
C THR A 163 -0.08 -3.56 -10.08
N ILE A 164 0.90 -2.92 -9.43
CA ILE A 164 0.96 -1.45 -9.27
C ILE A 164 1.44 -0.78 -10.55
N VAL A 165 2.41 -1.35 -11.27
CA VAL A 165 2.95 -0.75 -12.49
C VAL A 165 1.85 -0.52 -13.56
N PRO A 166 1.02 -1.53 -13.93
CA PRO A 166 -0.08 -1.32 -14.87
C PRO A 166 -1.09 -0.29 -14.36
N PHE A 167 -1.35 -0.27 -13.05
CA PHE A 167 -2.34 0.64 -12.44
C PHE A 167 -1.90 2.09 -12.59
N ILE A 168 -0.63 2.37 -12.35
CA ILE A 168 -0.07 3.71 -12.48
C ILE A 168 -0.03 4.12 -13.95
N ILE A 169 0.37 3.23 -14.86
CA ILE A 169 0.36 3.52 -16.30
C ILE A 169 -1.04 3.94 -16.75
N VAL A 170 -2.08 3.19 -16.38
CA VAL A 170 -3.46 3.50 -16.77
C VAL A 170 -3.94 4.82 -16.16
N ASN A 171 -3.66 5.09 -14.88
CA ASN A 171 -4.06 6.34 -14.25
C ASN A 171 -3.34 7.55 -14.86
N THR A 172 -2.04 7.45 -15.13
CA THR A 172 -1.28 8.53 -15.79
C THR A 172 -1.80 8.79 -17.20
N LEU A 173 -2.16 7.75 -17.96
CA LEU A 173 -2.76 7.89 -19.28
C LEU A 173 -4.15 8.54 -19.22
N ALA A 174 -4.95 8.21 -18.19
CA ALA A 174 -6.28 8.79 -17.99
C ALA A 174 -6.25 10.29 -17.68
N PHE A 175 -5.18 10.78 -17.04
CA PHE A 175 -4.99 12.21 -16.74
C PHE A 175 -4.32 13.00 -17.86
N ASN A 176 -3.88 12.34 -18.94
CA ASN A 176 -3.25 13.03 -20.06
C ASN A 176 -4.31 13.55 -21.04
N THR A 177 -4.58 14.85 -20.96
CA THR A 177 -5.63 15.54 -21.74
C THR A 177 -5.46 15.46 -23.25
N SER A 178 -4.23 15.23 -23.73
CA SER A 178 -3.94 15.05 -25.16
C SER A 178 -4.42 13.71 -25.71
N ILE A 179 -4.51 12.68 -24.85
CA ILE A 179 -4.88 11.31 -25.22
C ILE A 179 -6.40 11.11 -25.08
N THR A 180 -7.05 11.87 -24.19
CA THR A 180 -8.49 11.76 -23.89
C THR A 180 -9.41 12.47 -24.89
N GLN A 181 -8.88 13.02 -25.98
CA GLN A 181 -9.71 13.65 -27.03
C GLN A 181 -10.44 12.61 -27.89
N ASP A 182 -9.87 11.40 -28.02
CA ASP A 182 -10.47 10.32 -28.79
C ASP A 182 -11.36 9.41 -27.91
N PRO A 183 -12.68 9.32 -28.17
CA PRO A 183 -13.60 8.54 -27.34
C PRO A 183 -13.28 7.02 -27.35
N ILE A 184 -12.68 6.52 -28.44
CA ILE A 184 -12.24 5.12 -28.55
C ILE A 184 -11.07 4.83 -27.60
N ILE A 185 -10.14 5.78 -27.47
CA ILE A 185 -8.98 5.65 -26.60
C ILE A 185 -9.44 5.71 -25.13
N VAL A 186 -10.37 6.61 -24.80
CA VAL A 186 -10.98 6.69 -23.47
C VAL A 186 -11.66 5.37 -23.09
N ALA A 187 -12.42 4.75 -24.00
CA ALA A 187 -13.06 3.46 -23.73
C ALA A 187 -12.03 2.33 -23.46
N ARG A 188 -10.90 2.31 -24.19
CA ARG A 188 -9.80 1.35 -23.96
C ARG A 188 -9.13 1.58 -22.61
N ILE A 189 -8.88 2.83 -22.23
CA ILE A 189 -8.31 3.20 -20.94
C ILE A 189 -9.26 2.80 -19.80
N GLN A 190 -10.57 3.02 -19.95
CA GLN A 190 -11.56 2.59 -18.96
C GLN A 190 -11.58 1.07 -18.78
N LEU A 191 -11.59 0.31 -19.88
CA LEU A 191 -11.54 -1.16 -19.82
C LEU A 191 -10.25 -1.64 -19.13
N ALA A 192 -9.10 -1.09 -19.53
CA ALA A 192 -7.81 -1.40 -18.89
C ALA A 192 -7.84 -1.03 -17.40
N GLY A 193 -8.45 0.10 -17.03
CA GLY A 193 -8.64 0.53 -15.65
C GLY A 193 -9.45 -0.47 -14.85
N SER A 194 -10.59 -0.94 -15.37
CA SER A 194 -11.41 -1.95 -14.71
C SER A 194 -10.65 -3.26 -14.50
N VAL A 195 -9.94 -3.75 -15.52
CA VAL A 195 -9.13 -4.98 -15.42
C VAL A 195 -8.05 -4.85 -14.35
N VAL A 196 -7.32 -3.72 -14.35
CA VAL A 196 -6.24 -3.51 -13.39
C VAL A 196 -6.77 -3.32 -11.96
N VAL A 197 -7.90 -2.64 -11.79
CA VAL A 197 -8.57 -2.53 -10.47
C VAL A 197 -9.03 -3.91 -9.98
N CYS A 198 -9.57 -4.76 -10.85
CA CYS A 198 -9.91 -6.14 -10.50
C CYS A 198 -8.69 -6.96 -10.07
N LEU A 199 -7.57 -6.86 -10.82
CA LEU A 199 -6.30 -7.52 -10.45
C LEU A 199 -5.75 -7.00 -9.12
N TYR A 200 -5.85 -5.69 -8.88
CA TYR A 200 -5.47 -5.06 -7.62
C TYR A 200 -6.29 -5.60 -6.45
N TYR A 201 -7.62 -5.63 -6.56
CA TYR A 201 -8.48 -6.19 -5.50
C TYR A 201 -8.32 -7.70 -5.32
N ALA A 202 -8.09 -8.46 -6.40
CA ALA A 202 -7.79 -9.89 -6.31
C ALA A 202 -6.51 -10.15 -5.51
N PHE A 203 -5.49 -9.30 -5.67
CA PHE A 203 -4.28 -9.36 -4.85
C PHE A 203 -4.57 -9.17 -3.35
N PHE A 204 -5.42 -8.20 -2.98
CA PHE A 204 -5.84 -8.04 -1.57
C PHE A 204 -6.62 -9.25 -1.05
N ALA A 205 -7.46 -9.88 -1.88
CA ALA A 205 -8.21 -11.06 -1.49
C ALA A 205 -7.31 -12.29 -1.24
N VAL A 206 -6.27 -12.48 -2.07
CA VAL A 206 -5.32 -13.59 -1.92
C VAL A 206 -4.45 -13.43 -0.67
N MET A 207 -4.10 -12.19 -0.30
CA MET A 207 -3.30 -11.92 0.91
C MET A 207 -4.01 -12.40 2.20
N ASN A 208 -5.34 -12.31 2.25
CA ASN A 208 -6.13 -12.76 3.42
C ASN A 208 -6.07 -14.28 3.64
N LYS A 209 -5.90 -15.07 2.57
CA LYS A 209 -5.80 -16.53 2.66
C LYS A 209 -4.43 -17.04 3.08
N SER A 210 -3.38 -16.24 2.98
CA SER A 210 -2.02 -16.64 3.39
C SER A 210 -1.75 -16.50 4.89
N ILE A 211 -2.76 -16.10 5.67
CA ILE A 211 -2.68 -15.85 7.12
C ILE A 211 -3.50 -16.89 7.92
N GLU A 212 -4.29 -17.74 7.24
CA GLU A 212 -4.98 -18.91 7.83
C GLU A 212 -4.17 -20.20 7.55
#